data_AF-A0A3M7GYP8-F1
#
_entry.id   AF-A0A3M7GYP8-F1
#
_cell.length_a   1.000
_cell.length_b   1.000
_cell.length_c   1.000
_cell.angle_alpha   90.00
_cell.angle_beta   90.00
_cell.angle_gamma   90.00
#
_symmetry.space_group_name_H-M   'P 1'
#
loop_
_entity.id
_entity.type
_entity.pdbx_description
1 polymer ?
#
loop_
_entity_poly.entity_id
_entity_poly.type
_entity_poly.pdbx_seq_one_letter_code
_entity_poly.pdbx_strand_id
1 'polypeptide(L)'
;MARPKLTVYLDIISPFAYMAFYVTKNSPIFKQCDVNYVPVFLGGLMNSANNRPPIEIKNKGPYIFHQRERWATRFSIPFAPTSPEPFPQLTLQVQRTLCAIMLTQPASTLNACFAALYHAFWVDLVSPINQPENFLPVLSRALGGGETGDKLAKEMFEKGNSAEAKKVLVGNTEQAFQEGAFGLPWFVATDGEGKKEGFWGFDHLGQVVDHLGLERVGSGYRAML
;
A
#
# COMPACT_ATOMS: atom_id res chain seq x y z
N MET A 1 13.03 15.57 20.81
CA MET A 1 12.82 15.32 19.36
C MET A 1 11.38 14.94 19.14
N ALA A 2 10.82 15.29 17.98
CA ALA A 2 9.47 14.86 17.61
C ALA A 2 9.47 13.34 17.35
N ARG A 3 8.30 12.71 17.46
CA ARG A 3 8.14 11.31 17.04
C ARG A 3 8.33 11.23 15.51
N PRO A 4 9.23 10.36 14.99
CA PRO A 4 9.45 10.23 13.55
C PRO A 4 8.17 9.81 12.83
N LYS A 5 8.05 10.14 11.54
CA LYS A 5 6.85 9.90 10.73
C LYS A 5 7.21 9.19 9.43
N LEU A 6 6.41 8.22 9.05
CA LEU A 6 6.55 7.49 7.79
C LEU A 6 5.23 7.54 7.02
N THR A 7 5.22 8.21 5.88
CA THR A 7 4.11 8.12 4.92
C THR A 7 4.44 7.04 3.89
N VAL A 8 3.50 6.12 3.68
CA VAL A 8 3.62 5.02 2.71
C VAL A 8 2.51 5.17 1.68
N TYR A 9 2.87 5.44 0.43
CA TYR A 9 1.94 5.50 -0.68
C TYR A 9 1.70 4.11 -1.25
N LEU A 10 0.42 3.77 -1.43
CA LEU A 10 -0.02 2.39 -1.66
C LEU A 10 -1.11 2.30 -2.74
N ASP A 11 -1.01 1.26 -3.56
CA ASP A 11 -2.07 0.75 -4.41
C ASP A 11 -2.16 -0.77 -4.23
N ILE A 12 -3.39 -1.30 -4.15
CA ILE A 12 -3.63 -2.72 -3.92
C ILE A 12 -3.03 -3.59 -5.03
N ILE A 13 -2.87 -3.04 -6.24
CA ILE A 13 -2.30 -3.75 -7.40
C ILE A 13 -0.78 -3.96 -7.32
N SER A 14 -0.07 -3.30 -6.40
CA SER A 14 1.38 -3.46 -6.29
C SER A 14 1.75 -4.54 -5.27
N PRO A 15 2.45 -5.62 -5.69
CA PRO A 15 2.85 -6.69 -4.79
C PRO A 15 3.92 -6.22 -3.78
N PHE A 16 4.82 -5.34 -4.19
CA PHE A 16 5.82 -4.77 -3.28
C PHE A 16 5.21 -3.76 -2.32
N ALA A 17 4.13 -3.07 -2.72
CA ALA A 17 3.38 -2.20 -1.82
C ALA A 17 2.66 -3.00 -0.74
N TYR A 18 2.12 -4.17 -1.08
CA TYR A 18 1.61 -5.12 -0.07
C TYR A 18 2.70 -5.53 0.92
N MET A 19 3.89 -5.95 0.44
CA MET A 19 4.98 -6.36 1.32
C MET A 19 5.41 -5.24 2.26
N ALA A 20 5.53 -4.01 1.74
CA ALA A 20 5.85 -2.83 2.54
C ALA A 20 4.78 -2.56 3.59
N PHE A 21 3.50 -2.57 3.21
CA PHE A 21 2.39 -2.44 4.15
C PHE A 21 2.44 -3.53 5.24
N TYR A 22 2.63 -4.80 4.85
CA TYR A 22 2.70 -5.92 5.78
C TYR A 22 3.83 -5.73 6.80
N VAL A 23 5.04 -5.40 6.36
CA VAL A 23 6.18 -5.24 7.26
C VAL A 23 6.03 -4.00 8.14
N THR A 24 5.67 -2.85 7.58
CA THR A 24 5.48 -1.60 8.35
C THR A 24 4.32 -1.69 9.34
N LYS A 25 3.31 -2.53 9.08
CA LYS A 25 2.18 -2.77 9.98
C LYS A 25 2.50 -3.75 11.11
N ASN A 26 3.26 -4.80 10.82
CA ASN A 26 3.45 -5.93 11.76
C ASN A 26 4.78 -5.91 12.51
N SER A 27 5.82 -5.28 11.96
CA SER A 27 7.13 -5.25 12.60
C SER A 27 7.14 -4.33 13.84
N PRO A 28 7.76 -4.76 14.95
CA PRO A 28 7.91 -3.91 16.13
C PRO A 28 8.78 -2.67 15.86
N ILE A 29 9.67 -2.71 14.85
CA ILE A 29 10.55 -1.58 14.50
C ILE A 29 9.71 -0.33 14.20
N PHE A 30 8.68 -0.48 13.37
CA PHE A 30 7.84 0.64 12.95
C PHE A 30 6.82 1.10 14.00
N LYS A 31 6.71 0.43 15.16
CA LYS A 31 5.94 0.94 16.31
C LYS A 31 6.59 2.16 16.97
N GLN A 32 7.84 2.45 16.64
CA GLN A 32 8.61 3.59 17.14
C GLN A 32 8.30 4.90 16.40
N CYS A 33 7.64 4.84 15.24
CA CYS A 33 7.23 6.02 14.46
C CYS A 33 5.71 6.07 14.24
N ASP A 34 5.23 7.17 13.67
CA ASP A 34 3.85 7.30 13.19
C ASP A 34 3.79 6.92 11.71
N VAL A 35 3.14 5.78 11.42
CA VAL A 35 2.99 5.29 10.05
C VAL A 35 1.64 5.71 9.47
N ASN A 36 1.66 6.43 8.36
CA ASN A 36 0.48 6.88 7.62
C ASN A 36 0.42 6.19 6.26
N TYR A 37 -0.69 5.49 5.99
CA TYR A 37 -0.92 4.82 4.71
C TYR A 37 -1.81 5.67 3.82
N VAL A 38 -1.37 5.92 2.59
CA VAL A 38 -2.04 6.84 1.67
C VAL A 38 -2.41 6.12 0.37
N PRO A 39 -3.72 5.99 0.04
CA PRO A 39 -4.15 5.42 -1.22
C PRO A 39 -3.79 6.36 -2.38
N VAL A 40 -3.16 5.82 -3.42
CA VAL A 40 -2.83 6.50 -4.68
C VAL A 40 -3.21 5.64 -5.87
N PHE A 41 -3.38 6.23 -7.05
CA PHE A 41 -3.66 5.44 -8.26
C PHE A 41 -2.37 5.17 -9.03
N LEU A 42 -1.87 3.92 -8.98
CA LEU A 42 -0.58 3.57 -9.60
C LEU A 42 -0.56 3.84 -11.11
N GLY A 43 -1.65 3.51 -11.82
CA GLY A 43 -1.75 3.80 -13.25
C GLY A 43 -1.60 5.29 -13.57
N GLY A 44 -2.19 6.16 -12.73
CA GLY A 44 -2.05 7.60 -12.84
C GLY A 44 -0.62 8.08 -12.53
N LEU A 45 -0.02 7.56 -11.46
CA LEU A 45 1.36 7.87 -11.07
C LEU A 45 2.36 7.52 -12.18
N MET A 46 2.25 6.32 -12.74
CA MET A 46 3.13 5.87 -13.81
C MET A 46 3.00 6.73 -15.07
N ASN A 47 1.78 7.16 -15.40
CA ASN A 47 1.55 8.08 -16.51
C ASN A 47 2.21 9.44 -16.26
N SER A 48 2.02 10.05 -15.09
CA SER A 48 2.66 11.33 -14.72
C SER A 48 4.19 11.24 -14.75
N ALA A 49 4.75 10.11 -14.31
CA ALA A 49 6.19 9.87 -14.31
C ALA A 49 6.76 9.38 -15.66
N ASN A 50 5.94 9.25 -16.71
CA ASN A 50 6.31 8.66 -17.99
C ASN A 50 7.00 7.28 -17.85
N ASN A 51 6.52 6.48 -16.89
CA ASN A 51 7.05 5.15 -16.58
C ASN A 51 6.18 4.06 -17.21
N ARG A 52 6.76 2.87 -17.47
CA ARG A 52 6.05 1.72 -18.06
C ARG A 52 5.97 0.54 -17.10
N PRO A 53 4.85 -0.20 -17.06
CA PRO A 53 4.69 -1.38 -16.22
C PRO A 53 5.85 -2.37 -16.41
N PRO A 54 6.52 -2.81 -15.33
CA PRO A 54 7.65 -3.73 -15.46
C PRO A 54 7.31 -5.07 -16.13
N ILE A 55 6.05 -5.51 -16.01
CA ILE A 55 5.51 -6.72 -16.64
C ILE A 55 5.54 -6.65 -18.18
N GLU A 56 5.43 -5.46 -18.76
CA GLU A 56 5.50 -5.27 -20.22
C GLU A 56 6.93 -5.39 -20.76
N ILE A 57 7.93 -5.43 -19.87
CA ILE A 57 9.35 -5.51 -20.24
C ILE A 57 9.79 -6.98 -20.14
N LYS A 58 10.10 -7.58 -21.30
CA LYS A 58 10.45 -9.02 -21.49
C LYS A 58 11.27 -9.63 -20.35
N ASN A 59 12.34 -8.96 -19.92
CA ASN A 59 13.24 -9.49 -18.89
C ASN A 59 12.86 -9.08 -17.46
N LYS A 60 12.11 -7.97 -17.26
CA LYS A 60 11.74 -7.50 -15.92
C LYS A 60 10.54 -8.24 -15.35
N GLY A 61 9.59 -8.67 -16.18
CA GLY A 61 8.43 -9.44 -15.73
C GLY A 61 8.82 -10.70 -14.94
N PRO A 62 9.56 -11.65 -15.55
CA PRO A 62 10.01 -12.86 -14.86
C PRO A 62 10.87 -12.56 -13.62
N TYR A 63 11.74 -11.55 -13.71
CA TYR A 63 12.59 -11.12 -12.59
C TYR A 63 11.75 -10.67 -11.38
N ILE A 64 10.72 -9.85 -11.60
CA ILE A 64 9.86 -9.34 -10.52
C ILE A 64 9.06 -10.44 -9.86
N PHE A 65 8.52 -11.40 -10.62
CA PHE A 65 7.80 -12.53 -10.01
C PHE A 65 8.70 -13.35 -9.10
N HIS A 66 9.95 -13.57 -9.49
CA HIS A 66 10.91 -14.27 -8.64
C HIS A 66 11.35 -13.43 -7.42
N GLN A 67 11.57 -12.13 -7.59
CA GLN A 67 11.89 -11.24 -6.46
C GLN A 67 10.76 -11.18 -5.42
N ARG A 68 9.51 -11.21 -5.89
CA ARG A 68 8.33 -11.28 -5.02
C ARG A 68 8.36 -12.53 -4.14
N GLU A 69 8.60 -13.69 -4.72
CA GLU A 69 8.71 -14.96 -3.99
C GLU A 69 9.86 -14.94 -2.98
N ARG A 70 11.03 -14.45 -3.38
CA ARG A 70 12.20 -14.33 -2.49
C ARG A 70 11.92 -13.45 -1.27
N TRP A 71 11.33 -12.27 -1.48
CA TRP A 71 11.02 -11.35 -0.39
C TRP A 71 9.92 -11.88 0.52
N ALA A 72 8.85 -12.46 -0.05
CA ALA A 72 7.80 -13.09 0.73
C ALA A 72 8.36 -14.19 1.65
N THR A 73 9.19 -15.07 1.10
CA THR A 73 9.86 -16.14 1.86
C THR A 73 10.78 -15.56 2.94
N ARG A 74 11.65 -14.62 2.58
CA ARG A 74 12.67 -14.05 3.49
C ARG A 74 12.06 -13.35 4.71
N PHE A 75 10.90 -12.71 4.53
CA PHE A 75 10.19 -11.95 5.57
C PHE A 75 8.96 -12.70 6.13
N SER A 76 8.73 -13.95 5.72
CA SER A 76 7.54 -14.73 6.12
C SER A 76 6.23 -13.98 5.87
N ILE A 77 6.15 -13.25 4.75
CA ILE A 77 4.95 -12.52 4.34
C ILE A 77 4.03 -13.52 3.63
N PRO A 78 2.77 -13.70 4.09
CA PRO A 78 1.79 -14.50 3.38
C PRO A 78 1.64 -13.99 1.96
N PHE A 79 1.78 -14.87 0.97
CA PHE A 79 1.70 -14.49 -0.43
C PHE A 79 1.37 -15.73 -1.26
N ALA A 80 0.42 -15.63 -2.19
CA ALA A 80 0.07 -16.71 -3.10
C ALA A 80 1.21 -17.01 -4.11
N PRO A 81 1.43 -18.28 -4.50
CA PRO A 81 2.51 -18.61 -5.44
C PRO A 81 2.33 -17.95 -6.82
N THR A 82 1.09 -17.70 -7.23
CA THR A 82 0.73 -17.08 -8.51
C THR A 82 0.24 -15.64 -8.34
N SER A 83 -0.13 -14.98 -9.42
CA SER A 83 -0.81 -13.67 -9.36
C SER A 83 -2.31 -13.86 -9.60
N PRO A 84 -3.17 -12.95 -9.10
CA PRO A 84 -4.60 -12.98 -9.42
C PRO A 84 -4.82 -12.92 -10.93
N GLU A 85 -5.72 -13.72 -11.49
CA GLU A 85 -6.00 -13.68 -12.94
C GLU A 85 -7.38 -13.04 -13.20
N PRO A 86 -7.50 -12.06 -14.12
CA PRO A 86 -6.44 -11.48 -14.96
C PRO A 86 -5.48 -10.55 -14.20
N PHE A 87 -4.27 -10.31 -14.73
CA PHE A 87 -3.32 -9.33 -14.18
C PHE A 87 -2.62 -8.57 -15.32
N PRO A 88 -2.41 -7.24 -15.22
CA PRO A 88 -2.82 -6.33 -14.14
C PRO A 88 -4.32 -5.99 -14.18
N GLN A 89 -4.84 -5.40 -13.10
CA GLN A 89 -6.24 -4.99 -12.96
C GLN A 89 -6.37 -3.52 -12.63
N LEU A 90 -7.47 -2.89 -13.06
CA LEU A 90 -7.79 -1.50 -12.75
C LEU A 90 -8.29 -1.37 -11.31
N THR A 91 -7.58 -0.70 -10.42
CA THR A 91 -7.96 -0.56 -9.01
C THR A 91 -8.67 0.74 -8.66
N LEU A 92 -9.00 1.56 -9.66
CA LEU A 92 -9.53 2.92 -9.49
C LEU A 92 -10.70 3.01 -8.51
N GLN A 93 -11.68 2.12 -8.64
CA GLN A 93 -12.86 2.15 -7.76
C GLN A 93 -12.49 1.75 -6.32
N VAL A 94 -11.62 0.76 -6.15
CA VAL A 94 -11.17 0.32 -4.82
C VAL A 94 -10.37 1.43 -4.13
N GLN A 95 -9.47 2.09 -4.86
CA GLN A 95 -8.68 3.20 -4.34
C GLN A 95 -9.56 4.40 -3.97
N ARG A 96 -10.59 4.71 -4.77
CA ARG A 96 -11.59 5.72 -4.42
C ARG A 96 -12.38 5.38 -3.15
N THR A 97 -12.78 4.12 -2.99
CA THR A 97 -13.44 3.65 -1.77
C THR A 97 -12.52 3.79 -0.56
N LEU A 98 -11.23 3.48 -0.70
CA LEU A 98 -10.22 3.74 0.35
C LEU A 98 -10.05 5.23 0.66
N CYS A 99 -10.12 6.12 -0.33
CA CYS A 99 -10.15 7.57 -0.09
C CYS A 99 -11.41 8.01 0.68
N ALA A 100 -12.58 7.42 0.41
CA ALA A 100 -13.79 7.71 1.18
C ALA A 100 -13.67 7.26 2.65
N ILE A 101 -13.05 6.09 2.88
CA ILE A 101 -12.70 5.61 4.23
C ILE A 101 -11.72 6.58 4.89
N MET A 102 -10.66 6.98 4.20
CA MET A 102 -9.66 7.95 4.69
C MET A 102 -10.28 9.29 5.11
N LEU A 103 -11.30 9.75 4.38
CA LEU A 103 -11.98 11.02 4.65
C LEU A 103 -12.94 10.97 5.85
N THR A 104 -13.53 9.80 6.14
CA THR A 104 -14.70 9.73 7.03
C THR A 104 -14.52 8.79 8.22
N GLN A 105 -13.49 7.95 8.21
CA GLN A 105 -13.24 6.95 9.24
C GLN A 105 -11.87 7.20 9.92
N PRO A 106 -11.67 6.71 11.15
CA PRO A 106 -10.36 6.73 11.80
C PRO A 106 -9.28 6.03 10.96
N ALA A 107 -8.03 6.47 11.10
CA ALA A 107 -6.90 5.86 10.39
C ALA A 107 -6.78 4.34 10.65
N SER A 108 -7.13 3.86 11.84
CA SER A 108 -7.16 2.43 12.15
C SER A 108 -8.10 1.64 11.24
N THR A 109 -9.23 2.22 10.85
CA THR A 109 -10.20 1.61 9.93
C THR A 109 -9.63 1.51 8.53
N LEU A 110 -9.00 2.58 8.02
CA LEU A 110 -8.29 2.54 6.74
C LEU A 110 -7.22 1.45 6.72
N ASN A 111 -6.45 1.34 7.81
CA ASN A 111 -5.40 0.33 7.95
C ASN A 111 -5.97 -1.09 7.94
N ALA A 112 -7.11 -1.33 8.59
CA ALA A 112 -7.81 -2.61 8.56
C ALA A 112 -8.31 -2.95 7.16
N CYS A 113 -8.87 -1.97 6.43
CA CYS A 113 -9.31 -2.15 5.05
C CYS A 113 -8.15 -2.44 4.09
N PHE A 114 -7.01 -1.75 4.21
CA PHE A 114 -5.80 -2.10 3.44
C PHE A 114 -5.36 -3.53 3.73
N ALA A 115 -5.28 -3.93 5.00
CA ALA A 115 -4.89 -5.29 5.37
C ALA A 115 -5.81 -6.34 4.76
N ALA A 116 -7.13 -6.14 4.85
CA ALA A 116 -8.12 -7.06 4.30
C ALA A 116 -8.07 -7.14 2.77
N LEU A 117 -7.98 -6.00 2.08
CA LEU A 117 -7.91 -5.96 0.61
C LEU A 117 -6.61 -6.58 0.08
N TYR A 118 -5.48 -6.29 0.73
CA TYR A 118 -4.22 -6.90 0.34
C TYR A 118 -4.21 -8.40 0.56
N HIS A 119 -4.76 -8.89 1.69
CA HIS A 119 -4.89 -10.33 1.93
C HIS A 119 -5.79 -10.97 0.87
N ALA A 120 -6.97 -10.40 0.63
CA ALA A 120 -7.90 -10.91 -0.37
C ALA A 120 -7.25 -10.98 -1.76
N PHE A 121 -6.52 -9.95 -2.17
CA PHE A 121 -5.91 -9.89 -3.49
C PHE A 121 -4.66 -10.77 -3.61
N TRP A 122 -3.68 -10.66 -2.71
CA TRP A 122 -2.38 -11.32 -2.86
C TRP A 122 -2.25 -12.67 -2.18
N VAL A 123 -3.18 -13.04 -1.30
CA VAL A 123 -3.17 -14.33 -0.60
C VAL A 123 -4.32 -15.19 -1.08
N ASP A 124 -5.55 -14.67 -1.05
CA ASP A 124 -6.75 -15.43 -1.43
C ASP A 124 -7.04 -15.41 -2.94
N LEU A 125 -6.26 -14.64 -3.71
CA LEU A 125 -6.40 -14.47 -5.16
C LEU A 125 -7.79 -13.99 -5.61
N VAL A 126 -8.49 -13.22 -4.77
CA VAL A 126 -9.80 -12.63 -5.11
C VAL A 126 -9.65 -11.74 -6.34
N SER A 127 -10.36 -12.12 -7.40
CA SER A 127 -10.22 -11.52 -8.72
C SER A 127 -11.51 -11.68 -9.54
N PRO A 128 -11.90 -10.68 -10.36
CA PRO A 128 -11.29 -9.36 -10.49
C PRO A 128 -11.63 -8.44 -9.31
N ILE A 129 -10.62 -7.86 -8.67
CA ILE A 129 -10.76 -7.09 -7.42
C ILE A 129 -11.50 -5.76 -7.62
N ASN A 130 -11.64 -5.32 -8.86
CA ASN A 130 -12.34 -4.09 -9.21
C ASN A 130 -13.87 -4.25 -9.27
N GLN A 131 -14.37 -5.49 -9.20
CA GLN A 131 -15.79 -5.77 -9.20
C GLN A 131 -16.36 -5.64 -7.78
N PRO A 132 -17.45 -4.86 -7.57
CA PRO A 132 -18.03 -4.63 -6.24
C PRO A 132 -18.34 -5.93 -5.48
N GLU A 133 -18.84 -6.97 -6.16
CA GLU A 133 -19.12 -8.29 -5.58
C GLU A 133 -17.89 -8.97 -4.97
N ASN A 134 -16.68 -8.60 -5.40
CA ASN A 134 -15.43 -9.19 -4.93
C ASN A 134 -14.82 -8.42 -3.75
N PHE A 135 -14.80 -7.08 -3.79
CA PHE A 135 -14.13 -6.29 -2.75
C PHE A 135 -15.07 -5.74 -1.66
N LEU A 136 -16.38 -5.61 -1.91
CA LEU A 136 -17.32 -5.17 -0.87
C LEU A 136 -17.44 -6.17 0.28
N PRO A 137 -17.53 -7.51 0.05
CA PRO A 137 -17.55 -8.46 1.16
C PRO A 137 -16.26 -8.43 2.00
N VAL A 138 -15.12 -8.14 1.36
CA VAL A 138 -13.83 -7.97 2.04
C VAL A 138 -13.85 -6.74 2.93
N LEU A 139 -14.31 -5.60 2.40
CA LEU A 139 -14.47 -4.37 3.17
C LEU A 139 -15.48 -4.52 4.30
N SER A 140 -16.61 -5.18 4.07
CA SER A 140 -17.64 -5.42 5.09
C SER A 140 -17.05 -6.09 6.33
N ARG A 141 -16.28 -7.18 6.14
CA ARG A 141 -15.59 -7.87 7.24
C ARG A 141 -14.62 -6.95 7.98
N ALA A 142 -13.85 -6.13 7.26
CA ALA A 142 -12.92 -5.16 7.86
C ALA A 142 -13.63 -4.02 8.61
N LEU A 143 -14.88 -3.73 8.24
CA LEU A 143 -15.70 -2.64 8.77
C LEU A 143 -16.69 -3.10 9.86
N GLY A 144 -16.43 -4.23 10.50
CA GLY A 144 -17.20 -4.77 11.62
C GLY A 144 -18.07 -5.98 11.30
N GLY A 145 -18.20 -6.34 10.02
CA GLY A 145 -18.97 -7.51 9.56
C GLY A 145 -20.47 -7.41 9.81
N GLY A 146 -21.18 -8.46 9.38
CA GLY A 146 -22.65 -8.51 9.44
C GLY A 146 -23.32 -7.31 8.76
N GLU A 147 -24.53 -6.98 9.19
CA GLU A 147 -25.31 -5.88 8.60
C GLU A 147 -24.61 -4.51 8.75
N THR A 148 -23.88 -4.30 9.85
CA THR A 148 -23.16 -3.03 10.08
C THR A 148 -22.01 -2.86 9.08
N GLY A 149 -21.19 -3.90 8.92
CA GLY A 149 -20.11 -3.92 7.94
C GLY A 149 -20.62 -3.79 6.51
N ASP A 150 -21.71 -4.48 6.16
CA ASP A 150 -22.30 -4.45 4.83
C ASP A 150 -22.80 -3.04 4.48
N LYS A 151 -23.54 -2.41 5.41
CA LYS A 151 -24.02 -1.04 5.25
C LYS A 151 -22.87 -0.06 5.08
N LEU A 152 -21.84 -0.14 5.93
CA LEU A 152 -20.72 0.79 5.89
C LEU A 152 -19.86 0.57 4.63
N ALA A 153 -19.62 -0.67 4.20
CA ALA A 153 -18.90 -0.98 2.97
C ALA A 153 -19.61 -0.39 1.74
N LYS A 154 -20.94 -0.55 1.66
CA LYS A 154 -21.77 0.03 0.60
C LYS A 154 -21.73 1.56 0.62
N GLU A 155 -21.85 2.17 1.80
CA GLU A 155 -21.76 3.62 1.97
C GLU A 155 -20.39 4.16 1.51
N MET A 156 -19.29 3.52 1.90
CA MET A 156 -17.94 3.92 1.48
C MET A 156 -17.73 3.74 -0.02
N PHE A 157 -18.31 2.70 -0.61
CA PHE A 157 -18.31 2.49 -2.05
C PHE A 157 -19.02 3.61 -2.81
N GLU A 158 -20.23 3.97 -2.37
CA GLU A 158 -21.01 5.06 -2.95
C GLU A 158 -20.28 6.40 -2.78
N LYS A 159 -19.75 6.69 -1.58
CA LYS A 159 -18.93 7.87 -1.32
C LYS A 159 -17.64 7.90 -2.14
N GLY A 160 -17.08 6.76 -2.52
CA GLY A 160 -15.95 6.68 -3.46
C GLY A 160 -16.25 7.34 -4.81
N ASN A 161 -17.52 7.44 -5.20
CA ASN A 161 -17.93 8.10 -6.44
C ASN A 161 -18.11 9.62 -6.29
N SER A 162 -18.03 10.17 -5.07
CA SER A 162 -18.19 11.60 -4.81
C SER A 162 -17.03 12.42 -5.40
N ALA A 163 -17.27 13.72 -5.58
CA ALA A 163 -16.23 14.64 -6.08
C ALA A 163 -15.05 14.73 -5.10
N GLU A 164 -15.34 14.67 -3.80
CA GLU A 164 -14.36 14.76 -2.71
C GLU A 164 -13.43 13.54 -2.71
N ALA A 165 -13.96 12.32 -2.76
CA ALA A 165 -13.14 11.10 -2.78
C ALA A 165 -12.27 11.03 -4.05
N LYS A 166 -12.82 11.43 -5.20
CA LYS A 166 -12.07 11.55 -6.47
C LYS A 166 -10.93 12.57 -6.35
N LYS A 167 -11.22 13.74 -5.77
CA LYS A 167 -10.23 14.81 -5.55
C LYS A 167 -9.12 14.35 -4.59
N VAL A 168 -9.45 13.62 -3.54
CA VAL A 168 -8.44 13.04 -2.63
C VAL A 168 -7.55 12.06 -3.36
N LEU A 169 -8.09 11.13 -4.15
CA LEU A 169 -7.25 10.17 -4.88
C LEU A 169 -6.30 10.86 -5.86
N VAL A 170 -6.80 11.85 -6.60
CA VAL A 170 -5.97 12.67 -7.51
C VAL A 170 -4.91 13.44 -6.73
N GLY A 171 -5.30 14.12 -5.65
CA GLY A 171 -4.39 14.89 -4.82
C GLY A 171 -3.30 14.04 -4.16
N ASN A 172 -3.64 12.86 -3.64
CA ASN A 172 -2.68 11.92 -3.09
C ASN A 172 -1.69 11.43 -4.15
N THR A 173 -2.17 11.12 -5.36
CA THR A 173 -1.34 10.63 -6.47
C THR A 173 -0.40 11.73 -6.97
N GLU A 174 -0.89 12.96 -7.09
CA GLU A 174 -0.08 14.13 -7.44
C GLU A 174 0.95 14.42 -6.35
N GLN A 175 0.56 14.38 -5.08
CA GLN A 175 1.50 14.57 -3.98
C GLN A 175 2.62 13.51 -4.01
N ALA A 176 2.29 12.24 -4.23
CA ALA A 176 3.31 11.19 -4.37
C ALA A 176 4.28 11.51 -5.52
N PHE A 177 3.77 11.96 -6.66
CA PHE A 177 4.59 12.39 -7.80
C PHE A 177 5.51 13.56 -7.45
N GLN A 178 5.00 14.59 -6.76
CA GLN A 178 5.78 15.74 -6.29
C GLN A 178 6.84 15.36 -5.24
N GLU A 179 6.60 14.31 -4.46
CA GLU A 179 7.59 13.72 -3.56
C GLU A 179 8.64 12.86 -4.30
N GLY A 180 8.54 12.74 -5.63
CA GLY A 180 9.50 12.03 -6.49
C GLY A 180 9.08 10.62 -6.90
N ALA A 181 7.86 10.19 -6.54
CA ALA A 181 7.43 8.82 -6.82
C ALA A 181 7.24 8.56 -8.33
N PHE A 182 7.80 7.44 -8.78
CA PHE A 182 7.64 6.92 -10.15
C PHE A 182 7.11 5.47 -10.17
N GLY A 183 6.82 4.92 -8.99
CA GLY A 183 6.32 3.57 -8.77
C GLY A 183 6.04 3.35 -7.29
N LEU A 184 5.53 2.16 -6.93
CA LEU A 184 5.12 1.85 -5.56
C LEU A 184 5.79 0.56 -5.03
N PRO A 185 6.04 0.46 -3.72
CA PRO A 185 5.75 1.46 -2.68
C PRO A 185 6.68 2.67 -2.80
N TRP A 186 6.18 3.83 -2.39
CA TRP A 186 6.98 5.03 -2.15
C TRP A 186 6.84 5.44 -0.70
N PHE A 187 7.95 5.76 -0.08
CA PHE A 187 8.05 6.18 1.31
C PHE A 187 8.48 7.63 1.38
N VAL A 188 7.88 8.39 2.29
CA VAL A 188 8.36 9.70 2.71
C VAL A 188 8.59 9.63 4.21
N ALA A 189 9.84 9.72 4.62
CA ALA A 189 10.30 9.53 5.99
C ALA A 189 10.77 10.87 6.57
N THR A 190 10.17 11.29 7.68
CA THR A 190 10.57 12.49 8.43
C THR A 190 11.11 12.05 9.79
N ASP A 191 12.38 12.34 10.07
CA ASP A 191 13.02 11.99 11.35
C ASP A 191 12.56 12.88 12.51
N GLY A 192 13.13 12.67 13.71
CA GLY A 192 12.79 13.43 14.91
C GLY A 192 13.28 14.88 14.93
N GLU A 193 14.15 15.26 14.00
CA GLU A 193 14.67 16.62 13.78
C GLU A 193 13.92 17.37 12.67
N GLY A 194 13.07 16.67 11.92
CA GLY A 194 12.26 17.22 10.83
C GLY A 194 12.88 17.06 9.45
N LYS A 195 13.99 16.33 9.31
CA LYS A 195 14.61 16.04 8.01
C LYS A 195 13.74 15.04 7.25
N LYS A 196 13.32 15.43 6.05
CA LYS A 196 12.45 14.64 5.16
C LYS A 196 13.27 13.99 4.04
N GLU A 197 13.07 12.71 3.78
CA GLU A 197 13.71 11.95 2.69
C GLU A 197 12.74 10.95 2.05
N GLY A 198 12.89 10.73 0.74
CA GLY A 198 12.05 9.83 -0.06
C GLY A 198 12.76 8.53 -0.41
N PHE A 199 12.07 7.40 -0.34
CA PHE A 199 12.61 6.08 -0.69
C PHE A 199 11.63 5.30 -1.57
N TRP A 200 12.15 4.51 -2.51
CA TRP A 200 11.35 3.68 -3.40
C TRP A 200 11.68 2.21 -3.23
N GLY A 201 10.64 1.37 -3.16
CA GLY A 201 10.81 -0.09 -3.20
C GLY A 201 10.93 -0.73 -1.82
N PHE A 202 10.37 -1.94 -1.71
CA PHE A 202 10.34 -2.72 -0.47
C PHE A 202 11.76 -3.00 0.09
N ASP A 203 12.74 -3.11 -0.80
CA ASP A 203 14.15 -3.35 -0.50
C ASP A 203 14.87 -2.17 0.17
N HIS A 204 14.24 -0.99 0.25
CA HIS A 204 14.82 0.19 0.91
C HIS A 204 14.35 0.39 2.35
N LEU A 205 13.57 -0.54 2.93
CA LEU A 205 13.08 -0.41 4.30
C LEU A 205 14.20 -0.30 5.35
N GLY A 206 15.37 -0.90 5.12
CA GLY A 206 16.54 -0.70 5.97
C GLY A 206 17.01 0.77 6.00
N GLN A 207 17.06 1.43 4.84
CA GLN A 207 17.44 2.84 4.75
C GLN A 207 16.37 3.74 5.38
N VAL A 208 15.09 3.40 5.24
CA VAL A 208 13.99 4.09 5.94
C VAL A 208 14.18 4.01 7.45
N VAL A 209 14.53 2.84 7.99
CA VAL A 209 14.79 2.63 9.42
C VAL A 209 15.99 3.47 9.89
N ASP A 210 17.08 3.49 9.12
CA ASP A 210 18.27 4.29 9.44
C ASP A 210 17.98 5.79 9.44
N HIS A 211 17.29 6.29 8.41
CA HIS A 211 16.94 7.71 8.29
C HIS A 211 16.02 8.17 9.42
N LEU A 212 15.04 7.36 9.80
CA LEU A 212 14.13 7.64 10.91
C LEU A 212 14.78 7.47 12.29
N GLY A 213 16.00 6.93 12.36
CA GLY A 213 16.70 6.63 13.61
C GLY A 213 15.99 5.58 14.47
N LEU A 214 15.27 4.61 13.86
CA LEU A 214 14.55 3.59 14.61
C LEU A 214 15.50 2.49 15.08
N GLU A 215 15.27 1.97 16.29
CA GLU A 215 16.06 0.86 16.82
C GLU A 215 15.76 -0.43 16.05
N ARG A 216 16.82 -1.08 15.58
CA ARG A 216 16.78 -2.34 14.83
C ARG A 216 16.78 -3.55 15.76
N VAL A 217 16.34 -4.69 15.23
CA VAL A 217 16.47 -5.98 15.93
C VAL A 217 17.80 -6.62 15.51
N GLY A 218 18.84 -6.48 16.34
CA GLY A 218 20.14 -7.13 16.15
C GLY A 218 21.24 -6.23 15.55
N SER A 219 22.47 -6.74 15.52
CA SER A 219 23.69 -6.00 15.15
C SER A 219 24.23 -6.32 13.74
N GLY A 220 23.36 -6.78 12.84
CA GLY A 220 23.73 -7.23 11.49
C GLY A 220 24.06 -6.10 10.50
N TYR A 221 24.22 -6.45 9.22
CA TYR A 221 24.44 -5.47 8.15
C TYR A 221 23.25 -4.51 8.03
N ARG A 222 23.51 -3.20 8.20
CA ARG A 222 22.50 -2.13 8.15
C ARG A 222 21.68 -2.08 6.85
N ALA A 223 22.16 -2.68 5.77
CA ALA A 223 21.41 -2.79 4.52
C ALA A 223 20.16 -3.70 4.64
N MET A 224 20.11 -4.60 5.62
CA MET A 224 18.96 -5.48 5.89
C MET A 224 18.13 -4.89 7.03
N LEU A 225 16.81 -5.08 7.02
CA LEU A 225 15.89 -4.65 8.11
C LEU A 225 16.39 -5.04 9.50
#